data_AF-A0A6I4P1S4-F1
#
_entry.id   AF-A0A6I4P1S4-F1
#
_cell.length_a   1.000
_cell.length_b   1.000
_cell.length_c   1.000
_cell.angle_alpha   90.00
_cell.angle_beta   90.00
_cell.angle_gamma   90.00
#
_symmetry.space_group_name_H-M   'P 1'
#
loop_
_entity.id
_entity.type
_entity.pdbx_description
1 polymer ?
#
loop_
_entity_poly.entity_id
_entity_poly.type
_entity_poly.pdbx_seq_one_letter_code
_entity_poly.pdbx_strand_id
1 'polypeptide(L)'
;MDEVLLLASRLLLLIIGAGGSVAFVVAAARRRIAWLPAVAAAVILLGISLAWIAPAASSVAVELAFLAAWMLGFPMFAATFPDGRFVPRWSLWLIVAGALALVADLVLDDALRQHPAWAIVPASQLLLGIGAIAFRYRRSASSEEREAVRWVLLGLIGTLAAFLLIGLFEGDQVGMGGAASEARANLAGLPMSLGFVIGVARPRLWNVDVAFRATLVVLGVGWGLVGAFALASASAGMLGADPVPAARWSAAAVAAAAYPLTRGVQRLATWLVFRTRLDPAAAVVRLGAELDADDARSVAQRIVDVAASATGSTAVELVAASDRDRAVFEAGPIDPGSAAEPGEPVPVTFRGELLATLLVAPRAGESDLGARDRSALAAIARHAAPALDGARSLQESRAA
;
A
#
# COMPACT_ATOMS: atom_id res chain seq x y z
N MET A 1 -10.64 9.33 -34.74
CA MET A 1 -10.42 8.36 -33.64
C MET A 1 -10.03 9.09 -32.36
N ASP A 2 -9.10 10.04 -32.46
CA ASP A 2 -8.60 10.81 -31.31
C ASP A 2 -9.67 11.63 -30.58
N GLU A 3 -10.60 12.26 -31.30
CA GLU A 3 -11.74 12.98 -30.69
C GLU A 3 -12.68 12.07 -29.89
N VAL A 4 -12.90 10.85 -30.37
CA VAL A 4 -13.74 9.86 -29.67
C VAL A 4 -13.04 9.39 -28.40
N LEU A 5 -11.72 9.16 -28.47
CA LEU A 5 -10.91 8.78 -27.31
C LEU A 5 -10.89 9.92 -26.27
N LEU A 6 -10.71 11.17 -26.71
CA LEU A 6 -10.75 12.33 -25.85
C LEU A 6 -12.10 12.44 -25.13
N LEU A 7 -13.21 12.39 -25.88
CA LEU A 7 -14.55 12.47 -25.31
C LEU A 7 -14.83 11.33 -24.33
N ALA A 8 -14.45 10.09 -24.67
CA ALA A 8 -14.56 8.95 -23.77
C ALA A 8 -13.74 9.14 -22.48
N SER A 9 -12.50 9.62 -22.58
CA SER A 9 -11.64 9.87 -21.42
C SER A 9 -12.21 10.95 -20.48
N ARG A 10 -12.76 12.03 -21.05
CA ARG A 10 -13.43 13.11 -20.30
C ARG A 10 -14.69 12.62 -19.60
N LEU A 11 -15.53 11.83 -20.29
CA LEU A 11 -16.73 11.23 -19.69
C LEU A 11 -16.38 10.28 -18.55
N LEU A 12 -15.35 9.45 -18.70
CA LEU A 12 -14.89 8.56 -17.63
C LEU A 12 -14.43 9.34 -16.40
N LEU A 13 -13.63 10.40 -16.60
CA LEU A 13 -13.21 11.27 -15.50
C LEU A 13 -14.40 11.96 -14.83
N LEU A 14 -15.41 12.41 -15.59
CA LEU A 14 -16.62 13.01 -15.04
C LEU A 14 -17.37 12.01 -14.14
N ILE A 15 -17.64 10.82 -14.67
CA ILE A 15 -18.43 9.80 -13.99
C ILE A 15 -17.72 9.35 -12.71
N ILE A 16 -16.41 9.07 -12.81
CA ILE A 16 -15.62 8.61 -11.65
C ILE A 16 -15.45 9.73 -10.64
N GLY A 17 -15.18 10.97 -11.06
CA GLY A 17 -14.97 12.08 -10.13
C GLY A 17 -16.25 12.53 -9.44
N ALA A 18 -17.35 12.69 -10.19
CA ALA A 18 -18.65 13.04 -9.60
C ALA A 18 -19.18 11.90 -8.72
N GLY A 19 -19.18 10.66 -9.21
CA GLY A 19 -19.62 9.50 -8.45
C GLY A 19 -18.73 9.23 -7.22
N GLY A 20 -17.43 9.41 -7.37
CA GLY A 20 -16.46 9.28 -6.28
C GLY A 20 -16.62 10.34 -5.20
N SER A 21 -16.88 11.59 -5.59
CA SER A 21 -17.15 12.68 -4.65
C SER A 21 -18.39 12.40 -3.81
N VAL A 22 -19.46 11.91 -4.44
CA VAL A 22 -20.66 11.45 -3.74
C VAL A 22 -20.32 10.29 -2.80
N ALA A 23 -19.50 9.32 -3.23
CA ALA A 23 -19.09 8.20 -2.38
C ALA A 23 -18.34 8.66 -1.12
N PHE A 24 -17.47 9.67 -1.21
CA PHE A 24 -16.79 10.26 -0.05
C PHE A 24 -17.77 10.99 0.89
N VAL A 25 -18.69 11.78 0.35
CA VAL A 25 -19.73 12.46 1.17
C VAL A 25 -20.60 11.44 1.90
N VAL A 26 -21.05 10.39 1.20
CA VAL A 26 -21.84 9.31 1.80
C VAL A 26 -21.04 8.54 2.86
N ALA A 27 -19.74 8.29 2.62
CA ALA A 27 -18.89 7.62 3.60
C ALA A 27 -18.67 8.46 4.87
N ALA A 28 -18.52 9.78 4.73
CA ALA A 28 -18.45 10.70 5.86
C ALA A 28 -19.78 10.78 6.63
N ALA A 29 -20.91 10.86 5.92
CA ALA A 29 -22.24 10.83 6.52
C ALA A 29 -22.51 9.53 7.29
N ARG A 30 -21.98 8.40 6.80
CA ARG A 30 -22.03 7.09 7.47
C ARG A 30 -20.97 6.91 8.56
N ARG A 31 -20.19 7.95 8.89
CA ARG A 31 -19.10 7.95 9.90
C ARG A 31 -18.01 6.90 9.64
N ARG A 32 -17.81 6.48 8.39
CA ARG A 32 -16.70 5.58 8.00
C ARG A 32 -15.38 6.32 7.86
N ILE A 33 -15.44 7.60 7.52
CA ILE A 33 -14.29 8.50 7.28
C ILE A 33 -14.64 9.85 7.91
N ALA A 34 -13.65 10.60 8.37
CA ALA A 34 -13.87 11.96 8.85
C ALA A 34 -14.26 12.92 7.71
N TRP A 35 -15.00 13.98 8.05
CA TRP A 35 -15.45 14.97 7.07
C TRP A 35 -14.30 15.68 6.37
N LEU A 36 -13.21 16.00 7.09
CA LEU A 36 -12.08 16.76 6.54
C LEU A 36 -11.42 16.07 5.33
N PRO A 37 -10.95 14.81 5.41
CA PRO A 37 -10.43 14.11 4.24
C PRO A 37 -11.51 13.81 3.19
N ALA A 38 -12.77 13.62 3.58
CA ALA A 38 -13.84 13.40 2.61
C ALA A 38 -14.12 14.63 1.73
N VAL A 39 -14.15 15.82 2.33
CA VAL A 39 -14.28 17.09 1.58
C VAL A 39 -13.05 17.31 0.72
N ALA A 40 -11.84 17.09 1.25
CA ALA A 40 -10.61 17.21 0.46
C ALA A 40 -10.63 16.27 -0.75
N ALA A 41 -11.01 15.01 -0.58
CA ALA A 41 -11.13 14.04 -1.67
C ALA A 41 -12.20 14.45 -2.71
N ALA A 42 -13.37 14.91 -2.26
CA ALA A 42 -14.44 15.38 -3.15
C ALA A 42 -14.00 16.61 -3.96
N VAL A 43 -13.30 17.56 -3.34
CA VAL A 43 -12.73 18.72 -4.03
C VAL A 43 -11.68 18.31 -5.04
N ILE A 44 -10.79 17.36 -4.70
CA ILE A 44 -9.80 16.80 -5.64
C ILE A 44 -10.50 16.17 -6.85
N LEU A 45 -11.45 15.27 -6.60
CA LEU A 45 -12.15 14.52 -7.64
C LEU A 45 -12.98 15.43 -8.54
N LEU A 46 -13.75 16.37 -7.99
CA LEU A 46 -14.51 17.35 -8.77
C LEU A 46 -13.59 18.33 -9.50
N GLY A 47 -12.58 18.87 -8.83
CA GLY A 47 -11.65 19.84 -9.42
C GLY A 47 -10.90 19.26 -10.61
N ILE A 48 -10.40 18.02 -10.48
CA ILE A 48 -9.78 17.29 -11.58
C ILE A 48 -10.81 17.08 -12.71
N SER A 49 -11.98 16.50 -12.43
CA SER A 49 -12.98 16.24 -13.47
C SER A 49 -13.41 17.51 -14.22
N LEU A 50 -13.64 18.61 -13.50
CA LEU A 50 -14.03 19.89 -14.10
C LEU A 50 -12.93 20.46 -14.98
N ALA A 51 -11.67 20.40 -14.55
CA ALA A 51 -10.52 20.91 -15.30
C ALA A 51 -10.36 20.21 -16.66
N TRP A 52 -10.58 18.90 -16.69
CA TRP A 52 -10.38 18.09 -17.90
C TRP A 52 -11.57 18.11 -18.88
N ILE A 53 -12.73 18.64 -18.46
CA ILE A 53 -13.94 18.74 -19.30
C ILE A 53 -14.17 20.16 -19.77
N ALA A 54 -13.65 21.15 -19.04
CA ALA A 54 -13.72 22.52 -19.46
C ALA A 54 -12.98 22.71 -20.80
N PRO A 55 -13.54 23.48 -21.75
CA PRO A 55 -12.83 23.85 -22.97
C PRO A 55 -11.46 24.46 -22.64
N ALA A 56 -10.44 24.30 -23.49
CA ALA A 56 -9.12 24.91 -23.27
C ALA A 56 -9.18 26.43 -23.04
N ALA A 57 -10.24 27.10 -23.52
CA ALA A 57 -10.61 28.48 -23.16
C ALA A 57 -11.41 28.55 -21.83
N SER A 58 -11.02 27.77 -20.83
CA SER A 58 -11.76 27.66 -19.56
C SER A 58 -11.71 28.98 -18.81
N SER A 59 -12.77 29.27 -18.05
CA SER A 59 -12.79 30.44 -17.18
C SER A 59 -11.72 30.30 -16.10
N VAL A 60 -11.11 31.42 -15.69
CA VAL A 60 -10.15 31.50 -14.58
C VAL A 60 -10.62 30.68 -13.37
N ALA A 61 -11.93 30.64 -13.10
CA ALA A 61 -12.52 29.85 -12.03
C ALA A 61 -12.21 28.34 -12.09
N VAL A 62 -12.18 27.72 -13.27
CA VAL A 62 -11.90 26.28 -13.42
C VAL A 62 -10.44 25.98 -13.13
N GLU A 63 -9.54 26.82 -13.66
CA GLU A 63 -8.11 26.71 -13.43
C GLU A 63 -7.77 26.91 -11.95
N LEU A 64 -8.39 27.90 -11.30
CA LEU A 64 -8.26 28.10 -9.85
C LEU A 64 -8.81 26.92 -9.05
N ALA A 65 -9.93 26.32 -9.47
CA ALA A 65 -10.47 25.14 -8.81
C ALA A 65 -9.52 23.94 -8.91
N PHE A 66 -8.90 23.73 -10.07
CA PHE A 66 -7.88 22.69 -10.27
C PHE A 66 -6.65 22.94 -9.39
N LEU A 67 -6.11 24.16 -9.42
CA LEU A 67 -4.94 24.53 -8.63
C LEU A 67 -5.22 24.42 -7.13
N ALA A 68 -6.38 24.87 -6.65
CA ALA A 68 -6.76 24.73 -5.25
C ALA A 68 -6.97 23.26 -4.85
N ALA A 69 -7.61 22.46 -5.70
CA ALA A 69 -7.76 21.02 -5.49
C ALA A 69 -6.41 20.33 -5.33
N TRP A 70 -5.42 20.70 -6.15
CA TRP A 70 -4.08 20.15 -6.06
C TRP A 70 -3.29 20.75 -4.88
N MET A 71 -3.09 22.06 -4.81
CA MET A 71 -2.26 22.74 -3.80
C MET A 71 -2.79 22.66 -2.37
N LEU A 72 -4.11 22.58 -2.18
CA LEU A 72 -4.72 22.54 -0.85
C LEU A 72 -5.38 21.19 -0.58
N GLY A 73 -6.19 20.71 -1.53
CA GLY A 73 -6.97 19.48 -1.38
C GLY A 73 -6.07 18.26 -1.19
N PHE A 74 -5.10 18.03 -2.08
CA PHE A 74 -4.21 16.87 -1.99
C PHE A 74 -3.41 16.78 -0.68
N PRO A 75 -2.68 17.82 -0.21
CA PRO A 75 -1.93 17.72 1.04
C PRO A 75 -2.86 17.62 2.24
N MET A 76 -4.04 18.27 2.22
CA MET A 76 -5.07 18.09 3.24
C MET A 76 -5.53 16.64 3.31
N PHE A 77 -5.85 16.04 2.17
CA PHE A 77 -6.24 14.63 2.09
C PHE A 77 -5.12 13.71 2.58
N ALA A 78 -3.90 13.88 2.07
CA ALA A 78 -2.74 13.07 2.43
C ALA A 78 -2.40 13.16 3.93
N ALA A 79 -2.60 14.33 4.54
CA ALA A 79 -2.34 14.56 5.96
C ALA A 79 -3.40 13.97 6.90
N THR A 80 -4.66 13.87 6.45
CA THR A 80 -5.81 13.65 7.32
C THR A 80 -6.58 12.37 7.03
N PHE A 81 -6.41 11.75 5.86
CA PHE A 81 -7.12 10.53 5.51
C PHE A 81 -6.64 9.32 6.34
N PRO A 82 -7.55 8.48 6.88
CA PRO A 82 -9.03 8.58 6.83
C PRO A 82 -9.68 9.23 8.06
N ASP A 83 -8.97 9.37 9.19
CA ASP A 83 -9.55 9.69 10.51
C ASP A 83 -9.66 11.20 10.82
N GLY A 84 -9.19 12.07 9.91
CA GLY A 84 -9.19 13.52 10.08
C GLY A 84 -8.03 14.08 10.89
N ARG A 85 -7.10 13.25 11.37
CA ARG A 85 -5.99 13.67 12.23
C ARG A 85 -4.73 13.94 11.40
N PHE A 86 -4.08 15.06 11.66
CA PHE A 86 -2.80 15.43 11.06
C PHE A 86 -1.67 14.53 11.57
N VAL A 87 -1.32 13.53 10.78
CA VAL A 87 -0.22 12.60 11.08
C VAL A 87 0.62 12.38 9.83
N PRO A 88 1.91 12.78 9.83
CA PRO A 88 2.64 13.51 10.88
C PRO A 88 2.12 14.93 11.11
N ARG A 89 2.33 15.51 12.31
CA ARG A 89 1.91 16.91 12.59
C ARG A 89 2.53 17.96 11.66
N TRP A 90 3.71 17.69 11.11
CA TRP A 90 4.36 18.60 10.17
C TRP A 90 3.66 18.67 8.81
N SER A 91 2.77 17.73 8.47
CA SER A 91 2.05 17.73 7.19
C SER A 91 1.14 18.96 7.03
N LEU A 92 0.78 19.62 8.13
CA LEU A 92 0.11 20.92 8.09
C LEU A 92 0.92 21.97 7.30
N TRP A 93 2.25 21.94 7.42
CA TRP A 93 3.11 22.88 6.71
C TRP A 93 3.09 22.66 5.20
N LEU A 94 2.74 21.47 4.70
CA LEU A 94 2.53 21.25 3.27
C LEU A 94 1.32 22.02 2.75
N ILE A 95 0.25 22.07 3.55
CA ILE A 95 -0.97 22.80 3.20
C ILE A 95 -0.72 24.30 3.25
N VAL A 96 -0.02 24.77 4.28
CA VAL A 96 0.37 26.19 4.40
C VAL A 96 1.27 26.60 3.25
N ALA A 97 2.27 25.79 2.91
CA ALA A 97 3.15 26.06 1.77
C ALA A 97 2.38 26.06 0.44
N GLY A 98 1.47 25.11 0.22
CA GLY A 98 0.61 25.08 -0.96
C GLY A 98 -0.32 26.30 -1.05
N ALA A 99 -0.87 26.76 0.07
CA ALA A 99 -1.68 27.98 0.13
C ALA A 99 -0.86 29.23 -0.21
N LEU A 100 0.34 29.35 0.35
CA LEU A 100 1.25 30.46 0.06
C LEU A 100 1.69 30.45 -1.40
N ALA A 101 2.01 29.28 -1.98
CA ALA A 101 2.35 29.15 -3.38
C ALA A 101 1.19 29.56 -4.30
N LEU A 102 -0.03 29.13 -4.00
CA LEU A 102 -1.23 29.52 -4.74
C LEU A 102 -1.49 31.02 -4.68
N VAL A 103 -1.45 31.62 -3.49
CA VAL A 103 -1.66 33.07 -3.32
C VAL A 103 -0.56 33.87 -4.00
N ALA A 104 0.70 33.46 -3.86
CA ALA A 104 1.82 34.13 -4.49
C ALA A 104 1.71 34.10 -6.02
N ASP A 105 1.30 32.97 -6.60
CA ASP A 105 1.09 32.86 -8.03
C ASP A 105 -0.06 33.75 -8.53
N LEU A 106 -1.15 33.85 -7.76
CA LEU A 106 -2.27 34.74 -8.08
C LEU A 106 -1.89 36.22 -8.03
N VAL A 107 -1.08 36.61 -7.04
CA VAL A 107 -0.61 38.00 -6.90
C VAL A 107 0.39 38.38 -7.99
N LEU A 108 1.13 37.40 -8.51
CA LEU A 108 2.13 37.58 -9.54
C LEU A 108 1.58 37.32 -10.96
N ASP A 109 0.26 37.37 -11.14
CA ASP A 109 -0.43 37.14 -12.40
C ASP A 109 0.16 35.93 -13.15
N ASP A 110 0.20 34.77 -12.48
CA ASP A 110 0.68 33.46 -12.98
C ASP A 110 2.18 33.32 -13.34
N ALA A 111 2.99 34.35 -13.05
CA ALA A 111 4.43 34.33 -13.35
C ALA A 111 5.20 33.19 -12.65
N LEU A 112 4.74 32.70 -11.49
CA LEU A 112 5.38 31.55 -10.84
C LEU A 112 5.16 30.27 -11.65
N ARG A 113 3.94 30.04 -12.14
CA ARG A 113 3.59 28.88 -12.97
C ARG A 113 4.28 28.86 -14.32
N GLN A 114 4.56 30.03 -14.90
CA GLN A 114 5.32 30.15 -16.15
C GLN A 114 6.82 29.82 -15.98
N HIS A 115 7.34 29.86 -14.75
CA HIS A 115 8.74 29.56 -14.49
C HIS A 115 9.01 28.05 -14.64
N PRO A 116 10.11 27.62 -15.31
CA PRO A 116 10.38 26.20 -15.56
C PRO A 116 10.55 25.36 -14.28
N ALA A 117 10.97 25.99 -13.18
CA ALA A 117 11.07 25.33 -11.88
C ALA A 117 9.71 25.07 -11.20
N TRP A 118 8.60 25.61 -11.72
CA TRP A 118 7.27 25.42 -11.13
C TRP A 118 6.92 23.94 -10.97
N ALA A 119 7.29 23.10 -11.93
CA ALA A 119 7.02 21.66 -11.91
C ALA A 119 7.58 20.94 -10.67
N ILE A 120 8.59 21.51 -9.99
CA ILE A 120 9.15 21.00 -8.74
C ILE A 120 8.13 21.08 -7.60
N VAL A 121 7.29 22.11 -7.57
CA VAL A 121 6.29 22.32 -6.50
C VAL A 121 5.25 21.20 -6.46
N PRO A 122 4.48 20.90 -7.52
CA PRO A 122 3.51 19.81 -7.49
C PRO A 122 4.17 18.44 -7.37
N ALA A 123 5.36 18.24 -7.94
CA ALA A 123 6.10 16.98 -7.82
C ALA A 123 6.56 16.71 -6.38
N SER A 124 7.15 17.71 -5.72
CA SER A 124 7.56 17.60 -4.32
C SER A 124 6.37 17.38 -3.39
N GLN A 125 5.25 18.06 -3.65
CA GLN A 125 4.02 17.88 -2.89
C GLN A 125 3.46 16.45 -3.04
N LEU A 126 3.46 15.89 -4.25
CA LEU A 126 3.06 14.51 -4.50
C LEU A 126 3.95 13.52 -3.75
N LEU A 127 5.28 13.68 -3.82
CA LEU A 127 6.24 12.82 -3.13
C LEU A 127 6.10 12.90 -1.60
N LEU A 128 5.99 14.12 -1.06
CA LEU A 128 5.82 14.35 0.38
C LEU A 128 4.45 13.84 0.87
N GLY A 129 3.40 13.98 0.06
CA GLY A 129 2.07 13.43 0.34
C GLY A 129 2.05 11.90 0.35
N ILE A 130 2.66 11.25 -0.65
CA ILE A 130 2.87 9.79 -0.65
C ILE A 130 3.66 9.38 0.59
N GLY A 131 4.71 10.12 0.95
CA GLY A 131 5.51 9.90 2.15
C GLY A 131 4.69 10.03 3.45
N ALA A 132 3.81 11.02 3.55
CA ALA A 132 2.94 11.23 4.71
C ALA A 132 1.92 10.09 4.85
N ILE A 133 1.24 9.71 3.76
CA ILE A 133 0.30 8.59 3.73
C ILE A 133 1.03 7.27 4.09
N ALA A 134 2.23 7.05 3.54
CA ALA A 134 3.04 5.88 3.83
C ALA A 134 3.54 5.87 5.29
N PHE A 135 3.94 7.01 5.85
CA PHE A 135 4.34 7.12 7.26
C PHE A 135 3.16 6.77 8.18
N ARG A 136 1.97 7.28 7.87
CA ARG A 136 0.75 7.01 8.62
C ARG A 136 0.33 5.54 8.52
N TYR A 137 0.39 4.96 7.32
CA TYR A 137 0.28 3.52 7.09
C TYR A 137 1.26 2.72 7.96
N ARG A 138 2.44 3.28 8.22
CA ARG A 138 3.44 2.65 9.08
C ARG A 138 3.09 2.63 10.56
N ARG A 139 2.46 3.68 11.08
CA ARG A 139 2.37 3.89 12.52
C ARG A 139 1.02 3.59 13.15
N SER A 140 -0.11 3.77 12.44
CA SER A 140 -1.39 3.95 13.17
C SER A 140 -2.68 3.50 12.47
N ALA A 141 -2.64 2.94 11.26
CA ALA A 141 -3.86 2.55 10.56
C ALA A 141 -4.40 1.19 11.05
N SER A 142 -5.72 1.06 11.24
CA SER A 142 -6.39 -0.22 11.49
C SER A 142 -6.35 -1.14 10.24
N SER A 143 -6.67 -2.43 10.31
CA SER A 143 -6.71 -3.34 9.13
C SER A 143 -7.54 -2.77 7.97
N GLU A 144 -8.76 -2.30 8.26
CA GLU A 144 -9.66 -1.72 7.26
C GLU A 144 -9.10 -0.43 6.67
N GLU A 145 -8.57 0.46 7.53
CA GLU A 145 -7.94 1.69 7.09
C GLU A 145 -6.70 1.42 6.24
N ARG A 146 -5.93 0.37 6.56
CA ARG A 146 -4.75 -0.03 5.79
C ARG A 146 -5.12 -0.48 4.38
N GLU A 147 -6.23 -1.21 4.21
CA GLU A 147 -6.69 -1.60 2.87
C GLU A 147 -7.12 -0.38 2.06
N ALA A 148 -7.89 0.53 2.66
CA ALA A 148 -8.29 1.78 2.02
C ALA A 148 -7.07 2.63 1.60
N VAL A 149 -6.09 2.78 2.50
CA VAL A 149 -4.85 3.54 2.25
C VAL A 149 -4.00 2.88 1.15
N ARG A 150 -3.95 1.56 1.06
CA ARG A 150 -3.20 0.88 -0.02
C ARG A 150 -3.83 1.10 -1.39
N TRP A 151 -5.16 1.14 -1.50
CA TRP A 151 -5.83 1.51 -2.75
C TRP A 151 -5.48 2.95 -3.17
N VAL A 152 -5.47 3.87 -2.22
CA VAL A 152 -5.03 5.26 -2.44
C VAL A 152 -3.58 5.30 -2.91
N LEU A 153 -2.66 4.64 -2.21
CA LEU A 153 -1.23 4.59 -2.59
C LEU A 153 -1.03 3.94 -3.95
N LEU A 154 -1.76 2.86 -4.24
CA LEU A 154 -1.72 2.18 -5.54
C LEU A 154 -2.14 3.14 -6.67
N GLY A 155 -3.22 3.89 -6.46
CA GLY A 155 -3.69 4.89 -7.40
C GLY A 155 -2.68 6.01 -7.62
N LEU A 156 -2.11 6.55 -6.54
CA LEU A 156 -1.11 7.63 -6.62
C LEU A 156 0.17 7.19 -7.33
N ILE A 157 0.71 6.02 -6.98
CA ILE A 157 1.92 5.48 -7.60
C ILE A 157 1.64 5.15 -9.08
N GLY A 158 0.47 4.58 -9.38
CA GLY A 158 0.04 4.29 -10.74
C GLY A 158 -0.07 5.54 -11.60
N THR A 159 -0.69 6.60 -11.07
CA THR A 159 -0.80 7.90 -11.76
C THR A 159 0.55 8.55 -11.96
N LEU A 160 1.42 8.56 -10.94
CA LEU A 160 2.79 9.07 -11.09
C LEU A 160 3.56 8.31 -12.20
N ALA A 161 3.50 6.98 -12.18
CA ALA A 161 4.17 6.17 -13.21
C ALA A 161 3.59 6.40 -14.61
N ALA A 162 2.27 6.58 -14.75
CA ALA A 162 1.65 6.87 -16.03
C ALA A 162 2.08 8.23 -16.58
N PHE A 163 2.10 9.28 -15.74
CA PHE A 163 2.58 10.60 -16.15
C PHE A 163 4.07 10.61 -16.50
N LEU A 164 4.91 9.94 -15.72
CA LEU A 164 6.33 9.80 -16.05
C LEU A 164 6.51 9.08 -17.39
N LEU A 165 5.72 8.04 -17.66
CA LEU A 165 5.79 7.29 -18.92
C LEU A 165 5.37 8.18 -20.10
N ILE A 166 4.28 8.92 -19.98
CA ILE A 166 3.84 9.84 -21.04
C ILE A 166 4.89 10.94 -21.26
N GLY A 167 5.44 11.51 -20.20
CA GLY A 167 6.49 12.54 -20.28
C GLY A 167 7.77 12.05 -20.98
N LEU A 168 8.12 10.76 -20.89
CA LEU A 168 9.24 10.21 -21.66
C LEU A 168 9.03 10.28 -23.19
N PHE A 169 7.79 10.18 -23.65
CA PHE A 169 7.47 10.19 -25.09
C PHE A 169 7.04 11.56 -25.60
N GLU A 170 6.36 12.35 -24.77
CA GLU A 170 5.78 13.64 -25.15
C GLU A 170 6.61 14.85 -24.69
N GLY A 171 7.60 14.65 -23.82
CA GLY A 171 8.41 15.74 -23.28
C GLY A 171 7.59 16.69 -22.41
N ASP A 172 7.65 17.98 -22.71
CA ASP A 172 6.92 19.06 -22.02
C ASP A 172 5.47 19.24 -22.51
N GLN A 173 5.07 18.51 -23.54
CA GLN A 173 3.76 18.65 -24.19
C GLN A 173 2.67 17.76 -23.59
N VAL A 174 2.86 17.24 -22.37
CA VAL A 174 1.90 16.32 -21.72
C VAL A 174 0.54 16.99 -21.56
N GLY A 175 -0.46 16.47 -22.27
CA GLY A 175 -1.81 17.02 -22.29
C GLY A 175 -2.00 18.26 -23.18
N MET A 176 -0.94 18.77 -23.81
CA MET A 176 -0.95 19.98 -24.64
C MET A 176 -0.69 19.70 -26.13
N GLY A 177 -0.20 18.50 -26.47
CA GLY A 177 0.10 18.09 -27.85
C GLY A 177 -1.12 17.68 -28.70
N GLY A 178 -2.29 18.25 -28.43
CA GLY A 178 -3.56 17.96 -29.12
C GLY A 178 -4.41 16.86 -28.48
N ALA A 179 -5.53 16.50 -29.15
CA ALA A 179 -6.58 15.65 -28.58
C ALA A 179 -6.09 14.28 -28.07
N ALA A 180 -5.15 13.64 -28.77
CA ALA A 180 -4.60 12.36 -28.35
C ALA A 180 -3.68 12.48 -27.12
N SER A 181 -2.89 13.55 -27.02
CA SER A 181 -2.03 13.83 -25.86
C SER A 181 -2.88 14.14 -24.62
N GLU A 182 -3.91 14.97 -24.78
CA GLU A 182 -4.89 15.25 -23.72
C GLU A 182 -5.62 13.99 -23.26
N ALA A 183 -6.08 13.15 -24.19
CA ALA A 183 -6.74 11.90 -23.85
C ALA A 183 -5.81 10.96 -23.07
N ARG A 184 -4.52 10.88 -23.42
CA ARG A 184 -3.53 10.08 -22.66
C ARG A 184 -3.31 10.63 -21.26
N ALA A 185 -3.20 11.96 -21.11
CA ALA A 185 -3.08 12.60 -19.81
C ALA A 185 -4.30 12.36 -18.92
N ASN A 186 -5.51 12.43 -19.49
CA ASN A 186 -6.76 12.07 -18.80
C ASN A 186 -6.73 10.63 -18.27
N LEU A 187 -6.34 9.69 -19.12
CA LEU A 187 -6.25 8.28 -18.75
C LEU A 187 -5.17 8.02 -17.67
N ALA A 188 -4.08 8.79 -17.66
CA ALA A 188 -3.05 8.71 -16.62
C ALA A 188 -3.53 9.17 -15.23
N GLY A 189 -4.56 10.03 -15.17
CA GLY A 189 -5.19 10.44 -13.92
C GLY A 189 -6.16 9.41 -13.32
N LEU A 190 -6.66 8.46 -14.12
CA LEU A 190 -7.66 7.48 -13.68
C LEU A 190 -7.23 6.60 -12.49
N PRO A 191 -5.98 6.08 -12.41
CA PRO A 191 -5.56 5.25 -11.29
C PRO A 191 -5.74 5.93 -9.93
N MET A 192 -5.40 7.21 -9.80
CA MET A 192 -5.61 7.99 -8.58
C MET A 192 -7.10 8.05 -8.22
N SER A 193 -7.96 8.43 -9.16
CA SER A 193 -9.40 8.53 -8.93
C SER A 193 -10.01 7.18 -8.54
N LEU A 194 -9.63 6.11 -9.24
CA LEU A 194 -10.06 4.74 -8.92
C LEU A 194 -9.55 4.30 -7.54
N GLY A 195 -8.28 4.56 -7.21
CA GLY A 195 -7.71 4.24 -5.91
C GLY A 195 -8.45 4.93 -4.77
N PHE A 196 -8.84 6.19 -4.96
CA PHE A 196 -9.64 6.94 -4.00
C PHE A 196 -11.03 6.33 -3.84
N VAL A 197 -11.74 6.08 -4.95
CA VAL A 197 -13.11 5.54 -4.94
C VAL A 197 -13.16 4.12 -4.38
N ILE A 198 -12.27 3.23 -4.80
CA ILE A 198 -12.21 1.85 -4.31
C ILE A 198 -11.85 1.84 -2.82
N GLY A 199 -10.87 2.67 -2.42
CA GLY A 199 -10.44 2.78 -1.03
C GLY A 199 -11.57 3.16 -0.08
N VAL A 200 -12.49 4.05 -0.48
CA VAL A 200 -13.64 4.45 0.35
C VAL A 200 -14.85 3.52 0.22
N ALA A 201 -15.17 3.09 -1.00
CA ALA A 201 -16.43 2.40 -1.24
C ALA A 201 -16.36 0.94 -0.83
N ARG A 202 -15.22 0.28 -1.10
CA ARG A 202 -15.07 -1.16 -1.06
C ARG A 202 -13.60 -1.56 -0.80
N PRO A 203 -13.01 -1.22 0.36
CA PRO A 203 -11.59 -1.49 0.65
C PRO A 203 -11.25 -2.99 0.56
N ARG A 204 -12.19 -3.86 0.95
CA ARG A 204 -12.07 -5.34 0.98
C ARG A 204 -12.43 -6.03 -0.35
N LEU A 205 -12.57 -5.31 -1.47
CA LEU A 205 -12.99 -5.92 -2.75
C LEU A 205 -12.05 -7.03 -3.24
N TRP A 206 -10.75 -6.84 -3.01
CA TRP A 206 -9.69 -7.73 -3.48
C TRP A 206 -8.52 -7.72 -2.49
N ASN A 207 -7.66 -8.73 -2.57
CA ASN A 207 -6.41 -8.76 -1.82
C ASN A 207 -5.44 -7.68 -2.34
N VAL A 208 -5.62 -6.45 -1.85
CA VAL A 208 -4.87 -5.27 -2.28
C VAL A 208 -3.38 -5.40 -2.02
N ASP A 209 -2.96 -6.24 -1.06
CA ASP A 209 -1.53 -6.50 -0.80
C ASP A 209 -0.85 -7.15 -2.01
N VAL A 210 -1.55 -8.06 -2.71
CA VAL A 210 -1.01 -8.71 -3.92
C VAL A 210 -0.86 -7.69 -5.04
N ALA A 211 -1.89 -6.88 -5.29
CA ALA A 211 -1.86 -5.83 -6.31
C ALA A 211 -0.78 -4.79 -6.00
N PHE A 212 -0.72 -4.32 -4.76
CA PHE A 212 0.24 -3.31 -4.32
C PHE A 212 1.68 -3.81 -4.41
N ARG A 213 1.97 -5.04 -3.96
CA ARG A 213 3.30 -5.65 -4.17
C ARG A 213 3.62 -5.79 -5.66
N ALA A 214 2.70 -6.31 -6.46
CA ALA A 214 2.92 -6.50 -7.89
C ALA A 214 3.24 -5.17 -8.58
N THR A 215 2.49 -4.11 -8.28
CA THR A 215 2.72 -2.77 -8.81
C THR A 215 4.05 -2.19 -8.36
N LEU A 216 4.42 -2.31 -7.08
CA LEU A 216 5.74 -1.89 -6.61
C LEU A 216 6.88 -2.64 -7.32
N VAL A 217 6.72 -3.94 -7.59
CA VAL A 217 7.72 -4.73 -8.31
C VAL A 217 7.81 -4.31 -9.77
N VAL A 218 6.68 -4.28 -10.49
CA VAL A 218 6.65 -3.92 -11.92
C VAL A 218 7.18 -2.50 -12.13
N LEU A 219 6.69 -1.54 -11.35
CA LEU A 219 7.11 -0.15 -11.48
C LEU A 219 8.53 0.07 -10.96
N GLY A 220 8.89 -0.54 -9.83
CA GLY A 220 10.25 -0.40 -9.27
C GLY A 220 11.32 -1.01 -10.18
N VAL A 221 11.05 -2.16 -10.79
CA VAL A 221 11.96 -2.77 -11.78
C VAL A 221 11.94 -1.97 -13.07
N GLY A 222 10.78 -1.64 -13.62
CA GLY A 222 10.65 -0.89 -14.87
C GLY A 222 11.36 0.47 -14.79
N TRP A 223 11.01 1.30 -13.82
CA TRP A 223 11.64 2.61 -13.61
C TRP A 223 13.10 2.49 -13.15
N GLY A 224 13.45 1.45 -12.39
CA GLY A 224 14.84 1.17 -12.05
C GLY A 224 15.71 0.90 -13.27
N LEU A 225 15.20 0.16 -14.26
CA LEU A 225 15.91 -0.10 -15.51
C LEU A 225 15.98 1.13 -16.41
N VAL A 226 14.90 1.91 -16.49
CA VAL A 226 14.92 3.23 -17.18
C VAL A 226 15.97 4.14 -16.55
N GLY A 227 16.03 4.21 -15.21
CA GLY A 227 17.04 4.96 -14.48
C GLY A 227 18.46 4.47 -14.74
N ALA A 228 18.68 3.14 -14.75
CA ALA A 228 19.98 2.55 -15.08
C ALA A 228 20.42 2.90 -16.51
N PHE A 229 19.50 2.83 -17.48
CA PHE A 229 19.76 3.24 -18.86
C PHE A 229 20.10 4.73 -18.96
N ALA A 230 19.34 5.59 -18.30
CA ALA A 230 19.55 7.04 -18.32
C ALA A 230 20.89 7.43 -17.68
N LEU A 231 21.22 6.84 -16.52
CA LEU A 231 22.49 7.07 -15.85
C LEU A 231 23.69 6.60 -16.68
N ALA A 232 23.60 5.39 -17.27
CA ALA A 232 24.65 4.88 -18.15
C ALA A 232 24.83 5.77 -19.39
N SER A 233 23.73 6.16 -20.04
CA SER A 233 23.77 7.03 -21.23
C SER A 233 24.35 8.40 -20.91
N ALA A 234 23.94 9.01 -19.79
CA ALA A 234 24.48 10.29 -19.34
C ALA A 234 25.97 10.19 -19.02
N SER A 235 26.40 9.15 -18.31
CA SER A 235 27.82 8.93 -17.98
C SER A 235 28.69 8.74 -19.22
N ALA A 236 28.21 7.98 -20.22
CA ALA A 236 28.92 7.80 -21.48
C ALA A 236 29.01 9.12 -22.27
N GLY A 237 27.94 9.92 -22.28
CA GLY A 237 27.94 11.25 -22.89
C GLY A 237 28.92 12.22 -22.23
N MET A 238 29.01 12.21 -20.90
CA MET A 238 30.00 13.02 -20.16
C MET A 238 31.45 12.64 -20.47
N LEU A 239 31.69 11.39 -20.90
CA LEU A 239 32.99 10.90 -21.33
C LEU A 239 33.27 11.15 -22.83
N GLY A 240 32.36 11.83 -23.53
CA GLY A 240 32.50 12.16 -24.96
C GLY A 240 32.23 10.98 -25.90
N ALA A 241 31.54 9.93 -25.44
CA ALA A 241 31.18 8.81 -26.30
C ALA A 241 30.12 9.22 -27.33
N ASP A 242 30.27 8.73 -28.56
CA ASP A 242 29.25 8.88 -29.61
C ASP A 242 27.92 8.20 -29.18
N PRO A 243 26.76 8.65 -29.72
CA PRO A 243 25.45 8.15 -29.31
C PRO A 243 25.27 6.64 -29.46
N VAL A 244 25.87 6.04 -30.50
CA VAL A 244 25.74 4.61 -30.79
C VAL A 244 26.54 3.76 -29.78
N PRO A 245 27.84 4.03 -29.54
CA PRO A 245 28.58 3.43 -28.42
C PRO A 245 27.91 3.66 -27.07
N ALA A 246 27.43 4.87 -26.78
CA ALA A 246 26.76 5.18 -25.52
C ALA A 246 25.53 4.30 -25.32
N ALA A 247 24.67 4.16 -26.34
CA ALA A 247 23.49 3.29 -26.27
C ALA A 247 23.85 1.81 -26.05
N ARG A 248 24.93 1.31 -26.67
CA ARG A 248 25.40 -0.07 -26.46
C ARG A 248 25.87 -0.30 -25.01
N TRP A 249 26.62 0.64 -24.45
CA TRP A 249 27.04 0.58 -23.05
C TRP A 249 25.85 0.62 -22.10
N SER A 250 24.87 1.47 -22.38
CA SER A 250 23.63 1.54 -21.60
C SER A 250 22.81 0.26 -21.67
N ALA A 251 22.72 -0.38 -22.83
CA ALA A 251 22.06 -1.67 -22.98
C ALA A 251 22.76 -2.77 -22.16
N ALA A 252 24.11 -2.80 -22.18
CA ALA A 252 24.89 -3.73 -21.36
C ALA A 252 24.71 -3.46 -19.86
N ALA A 253 24.67 -2.19 -19.44
CA ALA A 253 24.43 -1.80 -18.06
C ALA A 253 23.04 -2.24 -17.56
N VAL A 254 22.00 -2.05 -18.39
CA VAL A 254 20.63 -2.52 -18.08
C VAL A 254 20.60 -4.05 -17.93
N ALA A 255 21.24 -4.79 -18.85
CA ALA A 255 21.29 -6.25 -18.76
C ALA A 255 21.99 -6.73 -17.47
N ALA A 256 23.09 -6.10 -17.08
CA ALA A 256 23.80 -6.40 -15.84
C ALA A 256 22.98 -6.02 -14.59
N ALA A 257 22.24 -4.92 -14.64
CA ALA A 257 21.43 -4.41 -13.52
C ALA A 257 20.09 -5.14 -13.37
N ALA A 258 19.56 -5.77 -14.41
CA ALA A 258 18.23 -6.38 -14.43
C ALA A 258 18.02 -7.38 -13.29
N TYR A 259 18.94 -8.32 -13.11
CA TYR A 259 18.84 -9.33 -12.07
C TYR A 259 18.97 -8.77 -10.65
N PRO A 260 20.03 -8.01 -10.28
CA PRO A 260 20.15 -7.47 -8.94
C PRO A 260 19.03 -6.48 -8.59
N LEU A 261 18.60 -5.64 -9.54
CA LEU A 261 17.46 -4.73 -9.34
C LEU A 261 16.17 -5.51 -9.08
N THR A 262 15.87 -6.53 -9.88
CA THR A 262 14.67 -7.35 -9.68
C THR A 262 14.66 -8.00 -8.31
N ARG A 263 15.79 -8.60 -7.90
CA ARG A 263 15.94 -9.21 -6.57
C ARG A 263 15.78 -8.19 -5.44
N GLY A 264 16.43 -7.02 -5.57
CA GLY A 264 16.37 -5.95 -4.58
C GLY A 264 14.97 -5.38 -4.43
N VAL A 265 14.33 -5.01 -5.54
CA VAL A 265 12.95 -4.47 -5.56
C VAL A 265 11.95 -5.49 -5.05
N GLN A 266 12.06 -6.77 -5.43
CA GLN A 266 11.18 -7.82 -4.89
C GLN A 266 11.30 -7.96 -3.37
N ARG A 267 12.52 -7.92 -2.83
CA ARG A 267 12.75 -7.96 -1.38
C ARG A 267 12.19 -6.73 -0.69
N LEU A 268 12.47 -5.54 -1.21
CA LEU A 268 11.97 -4.28 -0.67
C LEU A 268 10.45 -4.20 -0.71
N ALA A 269 9.81 -4.55 -1.84
CA ALA A 269 8.36 -4.56 -1.99
C ALA A 269 7.73 -5.57 -1.04
N THR A 270 8.29 -6.78 -0.93
CA THR A 270 7.79 -7.80 0.01
C THR A 270 7.93 -7.34 1.46
N TRP A 271 9.08 -6.73 1.80
CA TRP A 271 9.30 -6.17 3.13
C TRP A 271 8.38 -4.99 3.44
N LEU A 272 8.17 -4.09 2.48
CA LEU A 272 7.32 -2.90 2.65
C LEU A 272 5.85 -3.28 2.86
N VAL A 273 5.35 -4.23 2.07
CA VAL A 273 3.94 -4.67 2.09
C VAL A 273 3.65 -5.64 3.24
N PHE A 274 4.51 -6.64 3.43
CA PHE A 274 4.25 -7.74 4.38
C PHE A 274 5.03 -7.65 5.69
N ARG A 275 5.88 -6.62 5.89
CA ARG A 275 6.65 -6.32 7.11
C ARG A 275 7.00 -7.55 7.97
N THR A 276 8.00 -8.31 7.54
CA THR A 276 8.59 -9.40 8.34
C THR A 276 7.62 -10.49 8.79
N ARG A 277 6.47 -10.68 8.12
CA ARG A 277 5.66 -11.90 8.29
C ARG A 277 6.41 -13.10 7.72
N LEU A 278 6.54 -14.17 8.51
CA LEU A 278 7.12 -15.42 8.04
C LEU A 278 6.24 -15.97 6.89
N ASP A 279 6.86 -16.31 5.76
CA ASP A 279 6.21 -17.11 4.72
C ASP A 279 5.79 -18.47 5.31
N PRO A 280 4.72 -19.16 4.85
CA PRO A 280 4.33 -20.45 5.42
C PRO A 280 5.48 -21.47 5.43
N ALA A 281 6.31 -21.49 4.38
CA ALA A 281 7.51 -22.31 4.34
C ALA A 281 8.55 -21.90 5.41
N ALA A 282 8.77 -20.60 5.59
CA ALA A 282 9.67 -20.09 6.60
C ALA A 282 9.15 -20.31 8.04
N ALA A 283 7.83 -20.26 8.23
CA ALA A 283 7.17 -20.56 9.49
C ALA A 283 7.36 -22.03 9.88
N VAL A 284 7.28 -22.96 8.92
CA VAL A 284 7.56 -24.39 9.15
C VAL A 284 9.04 -24.63 9.44
N VAL A 285 9.96 -23.99 8.71
CA VAL A 285 11.41 -24.09 8.99
C VAL A 285 11.73 -23.57 10.39
N ARG A 286 11.12 -22.45 10.78
CA ARG A 286 11.31 -21.88 12.12
C ARG A 286 10.67 -22.77 13.20
N LEU A 287 9.50 -23.34 12.94
CA LEU A 287 8.88 -24.32 13.83
C LEU A 287 9.81 -25.52 14.06
N GLY A 288 10.39 -26.08 12.99
CA GLY A 288 11.36 -27.17 13.12
C GLY A 288 12.56 -26.78 13.98
N ALA A 289 13.17 -25.63 13.70
CA ALA A 289 14.31 -25.14 14.48
C ALA A 289 13.96 -24.89 15.96
N GLU A 290 12.76 -24.36 16.25
CA GLU A 290 12.29 -24.14 17.62
C GLU A 290 11.84 -25.44 18.30
N LEU A 291 11.47 -26.50 17.58
CA LEU A 291 11.18 -27.82 18.16
C LEU A 291 12.46 -28.62 18.43
N ASP A 292 13.51 -28.44 17.61
CA ASP A 292 14.82 -29.09 17.76
C ASP A 292 15.69 -28.42 18.83
N ALA A 293 15.36 -27.20 19.25
CA ALA A 293 16.14 -26.48 20.25
C ALA A 293 16.07 -27.18 21.62
N ASP A 294 17.22 -27.42 22.25
CA ASP A 294 17.29 -28.00 23.59
C ASP A 294 17.06 -26.90 24.63
N ASP A 295 15.80 -26.69 24.99
CA ASP A 295 15.37 -25.66 25.94
C ASP A 295 14.24 -26.15 26.85
N ALA A 296 14.01 -25.46 27.97
CA ALA A 296 13.04 -25.86 28.99
C ALA A 296 11.57 -25.58 28.64
N ARG A 297 11.27 -24.92 27.52
CA ARG A 297 9.89 -24.59 27.10
C ARG A 297 9.18 -25.85 26.60
N SER A 298 7.89 -25.95 26.92
CA SER A 298 7.03 -27.01 26.41
C SER A 298 6.87 -26.90 24.88
N VAL A 299 6.55 -28.03 24.24
CA VAL A 299 6.21 -28.07 22.81
C VAL A 299 5.07 -27.10 22.50
N ALA A 300 4.05 -27.05 23.36
CA ALA A 300 2.94 -26.11 23.25
C ALA A 300 3.40 -24.63 23.25
N GLN A 301 4.29 -24.25 24.17
CA GLN A 301 4.80 -22.88 24.24
C GLN A 301 5.62 -22.50 23.00
N ARG A 302 6.44 -23.42 22.47
CA ARG A 302 7.21 -23.18 21.24
C ARG A 302 6.30 -22.98 20.03
N ILE A 303 5.22 -23.74 19.93
CA ILE A 303 4.20 -23.58 18.88
C ILE A 303 3.54 -22.19 18.99
N VAL A 304 3.17 -21.77 20.20
CA VAL A 304 2.60 -20.44 20.48
C VAL A 304 3.59 -19.34 20.09
N ASP A 305 4.86 -19.44 20.49
CA ASP A 305 5.90 -18.45 20.18
C ASP A 305 6.11 -18.33 18.65
N VAL A 306 6.14 -19.46 17.94
CA VAL A 306 6.26 -19.47 16.47
C VAL A 306 5.02 -18.88 15.81
N ALA A 307 3.82 -19.24 16.25
CA ALA A 307 2.56 -18.69 15.73
C ALA A 307 2.44 -17.17 16.01
N ALA A 308 2.85 -16.71 17.19
CA ALA A 308 2.95 -15.30 17.55
C ALA A 308 3.96 -14.57 16.66
N SER A 309 5.13 -15.17 16.41
CA SER A 309 6.15 -14.58 15.53
C SER A 309 5.71 -14.54 14.06
N ALA A 310 4.98 -15.56 13.59
CA ALA A 310 4.53 -15.67 12.21
C ALA A 310 3.42 -14.67 11.88
N THR A 311 2.51 -14.44 12.84
CA THR A 311 1.37 -13.54 12.68
C THR A 311 1.65 -12.12 13.18
N GLY A 312 2.65 -11.96 14.05
CA GLY A 312 2.91 -10.72 14.79
C GLY A 312 1.82 -10.41 15.83
N SER A 313 1.02 -11.40 16.24
CA SER A 313 0.02 -11.27 17.28
C SER A 313 0.61 -11.48 18.67
N THR A 314 0.17 -10.68 19.64
CA THR A 314 0.51 -10.83 21.07
C THR A 314 -0.50 -11.69 21.81
N ALA A 315 -1.61 -12.07 21.17
CA ALA A 315 -2.68 -12.87 21.73
C ALA A 315 -2.81 -14.15 20.90
N VAL A 316 -1.95 -15.12 21.26
CA VAL A 316 -1.91 -16.46 20.70
C VAL A 316 -2.01 -17.44 21.86
N GLU A 317 -2.95 -18.35 21.77
CA GLU A 317 -3.21 -19.37 22.76
C GLU A 317 -3.40 -20.73 22.09
N LEU A 318 -2.88 -21.77 22.70
CA LEU A 318 -3.14 -23.15 22.32
C LEU A 318 -4.04 -23.76 23.39
N VAL A 319 -5.24 -24.18 23.01
CA VAL A 319 -6.25 -24.73 23.91
C VAL A 319 -6.42 -26.22 23.63
N ALA A 320 -6.30 -27.06 24.66
CA ALA A 320 -6.49 -28.50 24.53
C ALA A 320 -7.93 -28.84 24.13
N ALA A 321 -8.10 -29.88 23.29
CA ALA A 321 -9.43 -30.37 22.94
C ALA A 321 -10.09 -31.19 24.07
N SER A 322 -9.28 -31.71 24.99
CA SER A 322 -9.73 -32.55 26.11
C SER A 322 -9.12 -32.08 27.44
N ASP A 323 -9.85 -32.25 28.54
CA ASP A 323 -9.36 -31.93 29.88
C ASP A 323 -8.14 -32.76 30.30
N ARG A 324 -7.96 -33.94 29.70
CA ARG A 324 -6.84 -34.84 30.00
C ARG A 324 -5.52 -34.29 29.45
N ASP A 325 -5.58 -33.59 28.32
CA ASP A 325 -4.39 -33.10 27.61
C ASP A 325 -4.04 -31.66 27.99
N ARG A 326 -4.84 -31.00 28.83
CA ARG A 326 -4.63 -29.61 29.26
C ARG A 326 -3.20 -29.34 29.75
N ALA A 327 -2.66 -30.24 30.57
CA ALA A 327 -1.33 -30.06 31.15
C ALA A 327 -0.18 -30.05 30.11
N VAL A 328 -0.41 -30.56 28.89
CA VAL A 328 0.60 -30.65 27.84
C VAL A 328 0.34 -29.64 26.73
N PHE A 329 -0.93 -29.41 26.40
CA PHE A 329 -1.33 -28.64 25.22
C PHE A 329 -1.70 -27.19 25.53
N GLU A 330 -1.99 -26.82 26.79
CA GLU A 330 -2.26 -25.42 27.13
C GLU A 330 -0.97 -24.58 27.15
N ALA A 331 -0.95 -23.53 26.34
CA ALA A 331 0.11 -22.52 26.34
C ALA A 331 -0.42 -21.18 25.83
N GLY A 332 0.07 -20.07 26.38
CA GLY A 332 -0.40 -18.72 26.06
C GLY A 332 -0.55 -17.84 27.31
N PRO A 333 -0.90 -16.56 27.17
CA PRO A 333 -1.19 -15.70 28.32
C PRO A 333 -2.38 -16.27 29.11
N ILE A 334 -2.13 -16.68 30.36
CA ILE A 334 -3.05 -17.43 31.25
C ILE A 334 -4.24 -16.57 31.75
N ASP A 335 -4.40 -15.31 31.31
CA ASP A 335 -5.35 -14.39 31.93
C ASP A 335 -6.80 -14.61 31.45
N PRO A 336 -7.70 -15.22 32.25
CA PRO A 336 -9.07 -15.52 31.86
C PRO A 336 -9.94 -14.26 31.78
N GLY A 337 -9.41 -13.10 32.22
CA GLY A 337 -10.10 -11.81 32.23
C GLY A 337 -9.73 -10.87 31.07
N SER A 338 -8.72 -11.21 30.28
CA SER A 338 -8.37 -10.47 29.07
C SER A 338 -9.33 -10.92 27.96
N ALA A 339 -10.48 -10.25 27.85
CA ALA A 339 -11.38 -10.35 26.70
C ALA A 339 -10.70 -9.80 25.43
N ALA A 340 -9.63 -10.45 24.98
CA ALA A 340 -9.24 -10.43 23.59
C ALA A 340 -10.41 -11.06 22.83
N GLU A 341 -10.89 -10.39 21.79
CA GLU A 341 -11.94 -10.92 20.93
C GLU A 341 -11.67 -12.40 20.58
N PRO A 342 -12.70 -13.25 20.47
CA PRO A 342 -12.50 -14.67 20.21
C PRO A 342 -11.63 -14.83 18.97
N GLY A 343 -10.38 -15.23 19.18
CA GLY A 343 -9.39 -15.37 18.12
C GLY A 343 -9.89 -16.35 17.06
N GLU A 344 -9.41 -16.21 15.83
CA GLU A 344 -9.79 -17.14 14.75
C GLU A 344 -9.28 -18.56 15.14
N PRO A 345 -10.17 -19.56 15.23
CA PRO A 345 -9.77 -20.89 15.67
C PRO A 345 -9.11 -21.66 14.53
N VAL A 346 -7.90 -22.15 14.76
CA VAL A 346 -7.17 -23.02 13.83
C VAL A 346 -7.02 -24.41 14.44
N PRO A 347 -7.72 -25.44 13.93
CA PRO A 347 -7.69 -26.77 14.52
C PRO A 347 -6.35 -27.46 14.26
N VAL A 348 -5.77 -28.04 15.31
CA VAL A 348 -4.58 -28.89 15.26
C VAL A 348 -5.04 -30.34 15.31
N THR A 349 -5.07 -30.98 14.15
CA THR A 349 -5.53 -32.37 14.02
C THR A 349 -4.39 -33.31 13.68
N PHE A 350 -4.38 -34.48 14.33
CA PHE A 350 -3.45 -35.57 14.02
C PHE A 350 -4.26 -36.84 13.77
N ARG A 351 -4.08 -37.46 12.59
CA ARG A 351 -4.76 -38.71 12.21
C ARG A 351 -6.30 -38.69 12.35
N GLY A 352 -6.92 -37.52 12.19
CA GLY A 352 -8.38 -37.34 12.31
C GLY A 352 -8.88 -37.03 13.72
N GLU A 353 -8.00 -37.04 14.72
CA GLU A 353 -8.29 -36.59 16.09
C GLU A 353 -7.96 -35.09 16.21
N LEU A 354 -8.85 -34.33 16.86
CA LEU A 354 -8.57 -32.94 17.25
C LEU A 354 -7.79 -32.96 18.56
N LEU A 355 -6.51 -32.57 18.52
CA LEU A 355 -5.65 -32.54 19.69
C LEU A 355 -5.79 -31.22 20.46
N ALA A 356 -5.73 -30.11 19.73
CA ALA A 356 -5.79 -28.76 20.27
C ALA A 356 -6.37 -27.78 19.25
N THR A 357 -6.74 -26.59 19.71
CA THR A 357 -7.14 -25.45 18.88
C THR A 357 -6.20 -24.30 19.14
N LEU A 358 -5.56 -23.81 18.09
CA LEU A 358 -4.73 -22.61 18.14
C LEU A 358 -5.65 -21.40 17.94
N LEU A 359 -5.89 -20.64 19.00
CA LEU A 359 -6.65 -19.40 18.98
C LEU A 359 -5.70 -18.24 18.73
N VAL A 360 -5.91 -17.52 17.63
CA VAL A 360 -5.08 -16.37 17.28
C VAL A 360 -5.96 -15.15 17.09
N ALA A 361 -5.81 -14.18 17.99
CA ALA A 361 -6.44 -12.89 17.77
C ALA A 361 -5.67 -12.10 16.71
N PRO A 362 -6.36 -11.27 15.91
CA PRO A 362 -5.70 -10.26 15.11
C PRO A 362 -4.80 -9.37 15.97
N ARG A 363 -3.69 -8.89 15.40
CA ARG A 363 -2.79 -7.97 16.11
C ARG A 363 -3.49 -6.68 16.53
N ALA A 364 -2.95 -5.98 17.53
CA ALA A 364 -3.47 -4.67 17.94
C ALA A 364 -3.57 -3.71 16.74
N GLY A 365 -4.79 -3.27 16.44
CA GLY A 365 -5.10 -2.46 15.26
C GLY A 365 -5.36 -3.26 13.98
N GLU A 366 -5.61 -4.57 14.05
CA GLU A 366 -6.25 -5.33 12.97
C GLU A 366 -7.57 -5.93 13.46
N SER A 367 -8.51 -6.05 12.54
CA SER A 367 -9.85 -6.59 12.77
C SER A 367 -9.97 -8.06 12.36
N ASP A 368 -9.00 -8.59 11.60
CA ASP A 368 -9.04 -9.94 11.04
C ASP A 368 -7.62 -10.41 10.69
N LEU A 369 -7.41 -11.73 10.64
CA LEU A 369 -6.17 -12.33 10.16
C LEU A 369 -6.11 -12.28 8.63
N GLY A 370 -4.93 -12.01 8.07
CA GLY A 370 -4.76 -12.04 6.62
C GLY A 370 -4.79 -13.46 6.06
N ALA A 371 -5.08 -13.62 4.76
CA ALA A 371 -5.02 -14.93 4.09
C ALA A 371 -3.64 -15.63 4.23
N ARG A 372 -2.57 -14.85 4.31
CA ARG A 372 -1.21 -15.34 4.53
C ARG A 372 -0.98 -15.80 5.98
N ASP A 373 -1.57 -15.10 6.95
CA ASP A 373 -1.50 -15.48 8.37
C ASP A 373 -2.24 -16.81 8.56
N ARG A 374 -3.45 -16.95 8.00
CA ARG A 374 -4.18 -18.22 7.98
C ARG A 374 -3.40 -19.34 7.31
N SER A 375 -2.75 -19.07 6.19
CA SER A 375 -1.92 -20.06 5.49
C SER A 375 -0.70 -20.50 6.32
N ALA A 376 -0.06 -19.55 7.01
CA ALA A 376 1.06 -19.84 7.90
C ALA A 376 0.60 -20.61 9.14
N LEU A 377 -0.51 -20.22 9.77
CA LEU A 377 -1.11 -20.92 10.92
C LEU A 377 -1.56 -22.34 10.55
N ALA A 378 -2.16 -22.53 9.37
CA ALA A 378 -2.54 -23.85 8.88
C ALA A 378 -1.31 -24.75 8.62
N ALA A 379 -0.21 -24.17 8.13
CA ALA A 379 1.05 -24.89 7.97
C ALA A 379 1.66 -25.26 9.35
N ILE A 380 1.70 -24.31 10.28
CA ILE A 380 2.16 -24.54 11.66
C ILE A 380 1.33 -25.65 12.32
N ALA A 381 0.00 -25.54 12.31
CA ALA A 381 -0.90 -26.53 12.92
C ALA A 381 -0.66 -27.94 12.37
N ARG A 382 -0.54 -28.07 11.05
CA ARG A 382 -0.29 -29.36 10.38
C ARG A 382 1.05 -29.98 10.78
N HIS A 383 2.10 -29.18 10.89
CA HIS A 383 3.45 -29.66 11.19
C HIS A 383 3.74 -29.77 12.69
N ALA A 384 2.97 -29.09 13.54
CA ALA A 384 3.05 -29.17 15.00
C ALA A 384 2.33 -30.41 15.56
N ALA A 385 1.30 -30.90 14.87
CA ALA A 385 0.46 -32.00 15.36
C ALA A 385 1.24 -33.27 15.77
N PRO A 386 2.23 -33.77 15.02
CA PRO A 386 3.03 -34.92 15.43
C PRO A 386 3.89 -34.67 16.69
N ALA A 387 4.37 -33.43 16.87
CA ALA A 387 5.19 -33.07 18.02
C ALA A 387 4.35 -32.98 19.30
N LEU A 388 3.12 -32.46 19.21
CA LEU A 388 2.16 -32.46 20.32
C LEU A 388 1.77 -33.89 20.71
N ASP A 389 1.45 -34.74 19.73
CA ASP A 389 1.13 -36.15 20.00
C ASP A 389 2.30 -36.87 20.71
N GLY A 390 3.54 -36.63 20.26
CA GLY A 390 4.73 -37.15 20.93
C GLY A 390 4.91 -36.65 22.36
N ALA A 391 4.59 -35.38 22.64
CA ALA A 391 4.62 -34.82 23.99
C ALA A 391 3.57 -35.46 24.92
N ARG A 392 2.37 -35.73 24.40
CA ARG A 392 1.31 -36.47 25.12
C ARG A 392 1.76 -37.88 25.48
N SER A 393 2.27 -38.65 24.51
CA SER A 393 2.77 -40.01 24.77
C SER A 393 3.91 -40.04 25.79
N LEU A 394 4.80 -39.04 25.77
CA LEU A 394 5.86 -38.94 26.78
C LEU A 394 5.30 -38.71 28.19
N GLN A 395 4.29 -37.85 28.33
CA GLN A 395 3.65 -37.61 29.62
C GLN A 395 2.95 -38.86 30.14
N GLU A 396 2.19 -39.57 29.28
CA GLU A 396 1.53 -40.83 29.64
C GLU A 396 2.54 -41.88 30.10
N SER A 397 3.70 -41.99 29.42
CA SER A 397 4.77 -42.92 29.81
C SER A 397 5.44 -42.58 31.15
N ARG A 398 5.38 -41.31 31.58
CA ARG A 398 5.90 -40.87 32.89
C ARG A 398 4.88 -41.05 34.02
N ALA A 399 3.60 -41.15 33.67
CA ALA A 399 2.51 -41.34 34.61
C ALA A 399 2.20 -42.82 34.89
N ALA A 400 2.60 -43.71 33.97
CA ALA A 400 2.61 -45.17 34.15
C ALA A 400 3.85 -45.62 34.93
#